data_AF-A0A1C5I7T0-F1
#
_entry.id   AF-A0A1C5I7T0-F1
#
_cell.length_a   1.000
_cell.length_b   1.000
_cell.length_c   1.000
_cell.angle_alpha   90.00
_cell.angle_beta   90.00
_cell.angle_gamma   90.00
#
_symmetry.space_group_name_H-M   'P 1'
#
loop_
_entity.id
_entity.type
_entity.pdbx_description
1 polymer ?
#
loop_
_entity_poly.entity_id
_entity_poly.type
_entity_poly.pdbx_seq_one_letter_code
_entity_poly.pdbx_strand_id
1 'polypeptide(L)'
;MSPPNRDRTGTDRSVELSRQSTGCIITARWRAGAEPVGIAGPDEIVVRVADDAAPDVRERGLTSEALHRMEWQVDDMVAEFHQLPSAGAYQVMVRRYIEGRLAELARGAAGVGFESALLAVFEDLAGRGHADPLSALATATGRSPEALDHLLDVARQRRSRRRPS
;
A
#
# COMPACT_ATOMS: atom_id res chain seq x y z
N MET A 1 -9.66 10.19 53.90
CA MET A 1 -10.62 10.01 52.80
C MET A 1 -9.84 10.08 51.49
N SER A 2 -9.57 8.93 50.87
CA SER A 2 -8.91 8.84 49.57
C SER A 2 -9.99 8.59 48.50
N PRO A 3 -9.90 9.20 47.31
CA PRO A 3 -10.86 8.93 46.25
C PRO A 3 -10.61 7.54 45.63
N PRO A 4 -11.65 6.88 45.10
CA PRO A 4 -11.62 5.48 44.75
C PRO A 4 -10.84 5.22 43.45
N ASN A 5 -10.02 4.18 43.54
CA ASN A 5 -9.41 3.41 42.48
C ASN A 5 -10.43 3.13 41.35
N ARG A 6 -10.21 3.71 40.18
CA ARG A 6 -10.88 3.28 38.94
C ARG A 6 -9.97 2.27 38.26
N ASP A 7 -10.18 1.00 38.60
CA ASP A 7 -9.89 -0.11 37.70
C ASP A 7 -10.59 0.16 36.36
N ARG A 8 -9.82 0.64 35.38
CA ARG A 8 -10.14 0.51 33.96
C ARG A 8 -9.28 -0.62 33.39
N THR A 9 -9.55 -1.84 33.81
CA THR A 9 -9.11 -3.04 33.09
C THR A 9 -10.05 -3.26 31.90
N GLY A 10 -10.06 -2.33 30.95
CA GLY A 10 -10.40 -2.67 29.58
C GLY A 10 -9.12 -3.19 28.96
N THR A 11 -9.02 -4.49 28.69
CA THR A 11 -7.90 -5.05 27.94
C THR A 11 -7.84 -4.37 26.58
N ASP A 12 -7.03 -3.31 26.49
CA ASP A 12 -6.52 -2.72 25.28
C ASP A 12 -5.57 -3.76 24.67
N ARG A 13 -6.16 -4.75 24.00
CA ARG A 13 -5.39 -5.83 23.36
C ARG A 13 -4.68 -5.18 22.18
N SER A 14 -3.45 -4.74 22.36
CA SER A 14 -2.60 -4.37 21.23
C SER A 14 -2.09 -5.65 20.55
N VAL A 15 -2.08 -5.67 19.22
CA VAL A 15 -1.29 -6.62 18.44
C VAL A 15 0.01 -5.92 18.10
N GLU A 16 1.13 -6.59 18.35
CA GLU A 16 2.45 -6.05 18.08
C GLU A 16 3.20 -6.98 17.14
N LEU A 17 3.82 -6.40 16.11
CA LEU A 17 4.80 -7.08 15.28
C LEU A 17 6.16 -6.43 15.53
N SER A 18 7.21 -7.24 15.56
CA SER A 18 8.59 -6.75 15.74
C SER A 18 9.54 -7.40 14.74
N ARG A 19 10.46 -6.60 14.20
CA ARG A 19 11.48 -7.01 13.24
C ARG A 19 12.80 -6.32 13.55
N GLN A 20 13.89 -7.07 13.45
CA GLN A 20 15.24 -6.52 13.54
C GLN A 20 15.77 -6.19 12.14
N SER A 21 16.38 -5.02 11.98
CA SER A 21 16.96 -4.57 10.73
C SER A 21 18.18 -3.71 10.97
N THR A 22 19.32 -4.14 10.43
CA THR A 22 20.58 -3.38 10.41
C THR A 22 20.96 -2.74 11.76
N GLY A 23 20.80 -3.47 12.86
CA GLY A 23 21.10 -2.97 14.20
C GLY A 23 20.00 -2.10 14.82
N CYS A 24 18.79 -2.11 14.28
CA CYS A 24 17.60 -1.51 14.88
C CYS A 24 16.50 -2.57 15.05
N ILE A 25 15.61 -2.35 16.01
CA ILE A 25 14.39 -3.12 16.22
C ILE A 25 13.22 -2.18 15.94
N ILE A 26 12.38 -2.57 14.99
CA ILE A 26 11.16 -1.87 14.62
C ILE A 26 10.00 -2.64 15.24
N THR A 27 9.16 -1.97 16.01
CA THR A 27 7.94 -2.54 16.58
C THR A 27 6.75 -1.73 16.08
N ALA A 28 5.80 -2.38 15.42
CA ALA A 28 4.55 -1.78 14.96
C ALA A 28 3.41 -2.30 15.83
N ARG A 29 2.51 -1.41 16.28
CA ARG A 29 1.39 -1.75 17.16
C ARG A 29 0.07 -1.32 16.57
N TRP A 30 -0.93 -2.19 16.70
CA TRP A 30 -2.33 -1.93 16.36
C TRP A 30 -3.21 -2.17 17.57
N ARG A 31 -4.20 -1.33 17.83
CA ARG A 31 -5.24 -1.61 18.83
C ARG A 31 -6.22 -2.63 18.25
N ALA A 32 -6.35 -3.80 18.90
CA ALA A 32 -7.41 -4.75 18.56
C ALA A 32 -8.73 -4.27 19.17
N GLY A 33 -9.63 -3.76 18.32
CA GLY A 33 -10.95 -3.34 18.78
C GLY A 33 -11.80 -2.56 17.79
N ALA A 34 -11.21 -2.02 16.72
CA ALA A 34 -11.97 -1.49 15.60
C ALA A 34 -11.75 -2.43 14.41
N GLU A 35 -12.82 -3.03 13.88
CA GLU A 35 -12.78 -3.57 12.52
C GLU A 35 -12.43 -2.40 11.60
N PRO A 36 -11.22 -2.36 11.02
CA PRO A 36 -10.83 -1.25 10.20
C PRO A 36 -11.65 -1.34 8.91
N VAL A 37 -12.27 -0.23 8.50
CA VAL A 37 -12.85 -0.10 7.17
C VAL A 37 -11.69 0.07 6.19
N GLY A 38 -10.98 -1.03 5.88
CA GLY A 38 -9.84 -1.07 4.95
C GLY A 38 -8.48 -1.43 5.57
N ILE A 39 -7.41 -1.26 4.80
CA ILE A 39 -6.02 -1.52 5.25
C ILE A 39 -5.56 -0.33 6.09
N ALA A 40 -5.57 -0.49 7.41
CA ALA A 40 -5.08 0.53 8.34
C ALA A 40 -3.60 0.29 8.71
N GLY A 41 -2.81 1.36 8.70
CA GLY A 41 -1.45 1.34 9.24
C GLY A 41 -1.44 1.14 10.76
N PRO A 42 -0.25 0.91 11.37
CA PRO A 42 -0.12 0.81 12.81
C PRO A 42 -0.50 2.12 13.50
N ASP A 43 -1.09 2.02 14.70
CA ASP A 43 -1.35 3.15 15.59
C ASP A 43 -0.03 3.76 16.13
N GLU A 44 1.01 2.93 16.28
CA GLU A 44 2.32 3.33 16.78
C GLU A 44 3.44 2.53 16.10
N ILE A 45 4.54 3.22 15.77
CA ILE A 45 5.80 2.62 15.35
C ILE A 45 6.89 3.06 16.34
N VAL A 46 7.52 2.10 17.00
CA VAL A 46 8.66 2.32 17.88
C VAL A 46 9.91 1.76 17.22
N VAL A 47 10.88 2.63 16.98
CA VAL A 47 12.19 2.24 16.46
C VAL A 47 13.22 2.40 17.57
N ARG A 48 13.95 1.32 17.85
CA ARG A 48 15.03 1.29 18.84
C ARG A 48 16.32 0.83 18.20
N VAL A 49 17.45 1.42 18.59
CA VAL A 49 18.74 0.80 18.29
C VAL A 49 18.83 -0.51 19.08
N ALA A 50 19.22 -1.59 18.42
CA ALA A 50 19.33 -2.90 19.03
C ALA A 50 20.50 -2.94 20.01
N ASP A 51 20.39 -3.71 21.09
CA ASP A 51 21.44 -3.79 22.11
C ASP A 51 22.75 -4.37 21.53
N ASP A 52 22.63 -5.24 20.52
CA ASP A 52 23.71 -5.88 19.77
C ASP A 52 24.18 -5.09 18.55
N ALA A 53 23.67 -3.87 18.33
CA ALA A 53 24.01 -3.06 17.17
C ALA A 53 25.52 -2.77 17.09
N ALA A 54 26.04 -2.72 15.86
CA ALA A 54 27.44 -2.36 15.62
C ALA A 54 27.77 -0.98 16.23
N PRO A 55 29.01 -0.75 16.72
CA PRO A 55 29.41 0.52 17.34
C PRO A 55 29.03 1.74 16.50
N ASP A 56 29.30 1.71 15.20
CA ASP A 56 28.97 2.79 14.27
C ASP A 56 27.46 3.10 14.21
N VAL A 57 26.60 2.09 14.34
CA VAL A 57 25.14 2.27 14.37
C VAL A 57 24.69 2.84 15.70
N ARG A 58 25.34 2.45 16.82
CA ARG A 58 25.07 3.02 18.14
C ARG A 58 25.48 4.48 18.24
N GLU A 59 26.61 4.85 17.63
CA GLU A 59 27.11 6.22 17.61
C GLU A 59 26.30 7.13 16.69
N ARG A 60 25.93 6.64 15.50
CA ARG A 60 25.16 7.43 14.51
C ARG A 60 23.67 7.45 14.80
N GLY A 61 23.17 6.48 15.56
CA GLY A 61 21.75 6.33 15.87
C GLY A 61 20.88 6.15 14.62
N LEU A 62 19.67 6.72 14.67
CA LEU A 62 18.72 6.67 13.56
C LEU A 62 19.03 7.75 12.52
N THR A 63 19.50 7.32 11.35
CA THR A 63 19.74 8.21 10.21
C THR A 63 18.54 8.23 9.26
N SER A 64 18.45 9.25 8.41
CA SER A 64 17.39 9.34 7.38
C SER A 64 17.43 8.16 6.41
N GLU A 65 18.63 7.66 6.07
CA GLU A 65 18.79 6.48 5.23
C GLU A 65 18.25 5.21 5.92
N ALA A 66 18.49 5.07 7.22
CA ALA A 66 17.95 3.98 8.02
C ALA A 66 16.41 4.04 8.05
N LEU A 67 15.83 5.23 8.28
CA LEU A 67 14.38 5.44 8.25
C LEU A 67 13.77 5.08 6.89
N HIS A 68 14.41 5.47 5.78
CA HIS A 68 13.88 5.15 4.45
C HIS A 68 13.94 3.65 4.13
N ARG A 69 14.94 2.93 4.64
CA ARG A 69 14.97 1.46 4.58
C ARG A 69 13.90 0.79 5.45
N MET A 70 13.57 1.40 6.59
CA MET A 70 12.56 0.89 7.52
C MET A 70 11.14 1.00 6.98
N GLU A 71 10.87 1.95 6.08
CA GLU A 71 9.57 2.14 5.43
C GLU A 71 9.04 0.84 4.81
N TRP A 72 9.87 0.15 4.02
CA TRP A 72 9.54 -1.13 3.42
C TRP A 72 9.24 -2.23 4.45
N GLN A 73 9.93 -2.23 5.58
CA GLN A 73 9.68 -3.23 6.63
C GLN A 73 8.36 -2.96 7.36
N VAL A 74 8.02 -1.70 7.57
CA VAL A 74 6.72 -1.32 8.14
C VAL A 74 5.62 -1.74 7.17
N ASP A 75 5.77 -1.52 5.87
CA ASP A 75 4.81 -1.96 4.86
C ASP A 75 4.61 -3.48 4.84
N ASP A 76 5.70 -4.25 4.98
CA ASP A 76 5.63 -5.71 5.10
C ASP A 76 4.95 -6.15 6.40
N MET A 77 5.17 -5.44 7.52
CA MET A 77 4.48 -5.71 8.79
C MET A 77 3.00 -5.36 8.72
N VAL A 78 2.62 -4.31 7.99
CA VAL A 78 1.22 -3.98 7.70
C VAL A 78 0.59 -5.10 6.87
N ALA A 79 1.27 -5.56 5.82
CA ALA A 79 0.79 -6.67 5.01
C ALA A 79 0.60 -7.95 5.84
N GLU A 80 1.56 -8.30 6.70
CA GLU A 80 1.48 -9.45 7.61
C GLU A 80 0.31 -9.32 8.59
N PHE A 81 0.12 -8.15 9.19
CA PHE A 81 -1.00 -7.89 10.11
C PHE A 81 -2.36 -8.10 9.43
N HIS A 82 -2.49 -7.64 8.17
CA HIS A 82 -3.71 -7.81 7.36
C HIS A 82 -3.78 -9.14 6.59
N GLN A 83 -2.82 -10.05 6.79
CA GLN A 83 -2.69 -11.33 6.06
C GLN A 83 -2.67 -11.15 4.53
N LEU A 84 -2.13 -10.03 4.08
CA LEU A 84 -1.93 -9.71 2.67
C LEU A 84 -0.55 -10.21 2.22
N PRO A 85 -0.37 -10.47 0.91
CA PRO A 85 0.97 -10.62 0.34
C PRO A 85 1.82 -9.39 0.71
N SER A 86 3.12 -9.60 0.98
CA SER A 86 4.07 -8.52 1.27
C SER A 86 3.96 -7.38 0.25
N ALA A 87 4.31 -6.15 0.61
CA ALA A 87 4.06 -4.98 -0.25
C ALA A 87 4.67 -5.16 -1.66
N GLY A 88 5.88 -5.74 -1.73
CA GLY A 88 6.51 -6.12 -2.99
C GLY A 88 5.77 -7.24 -3.76
N ALA A 89 5.27 -8.27 -3.07
CA ALA A 89 4.49 -9.33 -3.69
C ALA A 89 3.11 -8.84 -4.18
N TYR A 90 2.48 -7.93 -3.43
CA TYR A 90 1.25 -7.26 -3.82
C TYR A 90 1.46 -6.40 -5.07
N GLN A 91 2.53 -5.58 -5.12
CA GLN A 91 2.87 -4.81 -6.32
C GLN A 91 3.12 -5.70 -7.54
N VAL A 92 3.80 -6.83 -7.37
CA VAL A 92 4.01 -7.81 -8.45
C VAL A 92 2.68 -8.44 -8.90
N MET A 93 1.81 -8.80 -7.96
CA MET A 93 0.50 -9.37 -8.26
C MET A 93 -0.40 -8.38 -9.00
N VAL A 94 -0.51 -7.14 -8.52
CA VAL A 94 -1.29 -6.07 -9.14
C VAL A 94 -0.74 -5.75 -10.54
N ARG A 95 0.58 -5.66 -10.69
CA ARG A 95 1.22 -5.46 -11.99
C ARG A 95 0.87 -6.58 -12.97
N ARG A 96 1.03 -7.85 -12.57
CA ARG A 96 0.69 -9.01 -13.43
C ARG A 96 -0.78 -9.03 -13.81
N TYR A 97 -1.66 -8.65 -12.88
CA TYR A 97 -3.09 -8.50 -13.15
C TYR A 97 -3.34 -7.44 -14.24
N ILE A 98 -2.77 -6.25 -14.08
CA ILE A 98 -2.90 -5.14 -15.04
C ILE A 98 -2.34 -5.55 -16.41
N GLU A 99 -1.13 -6.10 -16.46
CA GLU A 99 -0.48 -6.56 -17.69
C GLU A 99 -1.34 -7.61 -18.41
N GLY A 100 -1.84 -8.62 -17.69
CA GLY A 100 -2.71 -9.66 -18.26
C GLY A 100 -4.03 -9.10 -18.78
N ARG A 101 -4.64 -8.17 -18.04
CA ARG A 101 -5.91 -7.55 -18.40
C ARG A 101 -5.78 -6.67 -19.64
N LEU A 102 -4.71 -5.88 -19.73
CA LEU A 102 -4.37 -5.09 -20.92
C LEU A 102 -4.10 -6.00 -22.13
N ALA A 103 -3.37 -7.10 -21.95
CA ALA A 103 -3.07 -8.05 -23.02
C ALA A 103 -4.32 -8.80 -23.52
N GLU A 104 -5.27 -9.12 -22.64
CA GLU A 104 -6.55 -9.70 -23.04
C GLU A 104 -7.43 -8.69 -23.79
N LEU A 105 -7.50 -7.43 -23.32
CA LEU A 105 -8.24 -6.38 -24.00
C LEU A 105 -7.66 -6.06 -25.39
N ALA A 106 -6.33 -6.07 -25.52
CA ALA A 106 -5.65 -5.89 -26.81
C ALA A 106 -5.93 -7.05 -27.80
N ARG A 107 -6.10 -8.28 -27.30
CA ARG A 107 -6.42 -9.47 -28.13
C ARG A 107 -7.90 -9.59 -28.46
N GLY A 108 -8.79 -9.23 -27.54
CA GLY A 108 -10.24 -9.37 -27.71
C GLY A 108 -10.88 -8.23 -28.50
N ALA A 109 -10.19 -7.12 -28.69
CA ALA A 109 -10.73 -5.94 -29.35
C ALA A 109 -10.02 -5.61 -30.65
N ALA A 110 -10.46 -6.22 -31.74
CA ALA A 110 -10.28 -5.63 -33.06
C ALA A 110 -11.06 -4.29 -33.11
N GLY A 111 -10.46 -3.20 -32.62
CA GLY A 111 -10.99 -1.84 -32.72
C GLY A 111 -11.19 -1.03 -31.43
N VAL A 112 -10.83 -1.55 -30.24
CA VAL A 112 -10.83 -0.75 -29.00
C VAL A 112 -9.42 -0.22 -28.79
N GLY A 113 -9.24 1.10 -28.88
CA GLY A 113 -7.94 1.74 -28.73
C GLY A 113 -7.32 1.47 -27.35
N PHE A 114 -6.00 1.52 -27.27
CA PHE A 114 -5.21 1.33 -26.05
C PHE A 114 -5.73 2.19 -24.87
N GLU A 115 -6.19 3.40 -25.14
CA GLU A 115 -6.72 4.33 -24.14
C GLU A 115 -8.02 3.81 -23.52
N SER A 116 -8.87 3.14 -24.31
CA SER A 116 -10.10 2.53 -23.81
C SER A 116 -9.83 1.27 -22.98
N ALA A 117 -8.78 0.51 -23.32
CA ALA A 117 -8.33 -0.60 -22.49
C ALA A 117 -7.77 -0.11 -21.15
N LEU A 118 -6.98 0.97 -21.16
CA LEU A 118 -6.50 1.63 -19.93
C LEU A 118 -7.66 2.09 -19.05
N LEU A 119 -8.67 2.75 -19.64
CA LEU A 119 -9.84 3.22 -18.89
C LEU A 119 -10.63 2.06 -18.26
N ALA A 120 -10.80 0.95 -18.98
CA ALA A 120 -11.50 -0.23 -18.44
C ALA A 120 -10.77 -0.84 -17.23
N VAL A 121 -9.43 -0.91 -17.28
CA VAL A 121 -8.63 -1.40 -16.15
C VAL A 121 -8.66 -0.41 -14.98
N PHE A 122 -8.58 0.90 -15.25
CA PHE A 122 -8.71 1.94 -14.22
C PHE A 122 -10.05 1.84 -13.48
N GLU A 123 -11.16 1.74 -14.23
CA GLU A 123 -12.51 1.63 -13.66
C GLU A 123 -12.69 0.34 -12.84
N ASP A 124 -12.13 -0.78 -13.28
CA ASP A 124 -12.17 -2.05 -12.53
C ASP A 124 -11.36 -1.97 -11.22
N LEU A 125 -10.15 -1.40 -11.24
CA LEU A 125 -9.35 -1.20 -10.03
C LEU A 125 -10.05 -0.27 -9.04
N ALA A 126 -10.61 0.84 -9.52
CA ALA A 126 -11.37 1.78 -8.69
C ALA A 126 -12.64 1.13 -8.13
N GLY A 127 -13.38 0.36 -8.93
CA GLY A 127 -14.59 -0.35 -8.52
C GLY A 127 -14.33 -1.43 -7.46
N ARG A 128 -13.12 -1.98 -7.41
CA ARG A 128 -12.67 -2.93 -6.37
C ARG A 128 -12.15 -2.25 -5.10
N GLY A 129 -12.18 -0.91 -5.04
CA GLY A 129 -11.71 -0.15 -3.88
C GLY A 129 -10.19 -0.03 -3.77
N HIS A 130 -9.44 -0.16 -4.87
CA HIS A 130 -8.00 0.04 -4.85
C HIS A 130 -7.68 1.51 -4.50
N ALA A 131 -6.83 1.73 -3.48
CA ALA A 131 -6.59 3.06 -2.91
C ALA A 131 -5.98 4.06 -3.91
N ASP A 132 -5.05 3.60 -4.75
CA ASP A 132 -4.46 4.42 -5.81
C ASP A 132 -4.35 3.65 -7.14
N PRO A 133 -5.43 3.66 -7.96
CA PRO A 133 -5.44 2.99 -9.27
C PRO A 133 -4.48 3.63 -10.28
N LEU A 134 -4.23 4.95 -10.18
CA LEU A 134 -3.41 5.68 -11.14
C LEU A 134 -1.92 5.32 -10.98
N SER A 135 -1.43 5.31 -9.74
CA SER A 135 -0.06 4.88 -9.45
C SER A 135 0.18 3.41 -9.82
N ALA A 136 -0.82 2.54 -9.59
CA ALA A 136 -0.72 1.14 -10.01
C ALA A 136 -0.55 0.98 -11.53
N LEU A 137 -1.29 1.78 -12.32
CA LEU A 137 -1.12 1.82 -13.78
C LEU A 137 0.22 2.41 -14.21
N ALA A 138 0.72 3.43 -13.51
CA ALA A 138 2.02 4.04 -13.77
C ALA A 138 3.14 3.00 -13.63
N THR A 139 3.14 2.26 -12.53
CA THR A 139 4.08 1.17 -12.27
C THR A 139 3.98 0.06 -13.31
N ALA A 140 2.76 -0.36 -13.67
CA ALA A 140 2.56 -1.48 -14.59
C ALA A 140 2.89 -1.14 -16.06
N THR A 141 2.69 0.11 -16.47
CA THR A 141 2.91 0.55 -17.86
C THR A 141 4.26 1.23 -18.08
N GLY A 142 4.99 1.55 -17.00
CA GLY A 142 6.24 2.31 -17.05
C GLY A 142 6.05 3.76 -17.51
N ARG A 143 4.84 4.31 -17.38
CA ARG A 143 4.48 5.68 -17.79
C ARG A 143 4.33 6.59 -16.58
N SER A 144 4.51 7.89 -16.78
CA SER A 144 4.24 8.85 -15.71
C SER A 144 2.73 8.95 -15.42
N PRO A 145 2.33 9.28 -14.18
CA PRO A 145 0.93 9.49 -13.83
C PRO A 145 0.25 10.53 -14.72
N GLU A 146 0.93 11.62 -15.08
CA GLU A 146 0.40 12.70 -15.91
C GLU A 146 0.11 12.23 -17.33
N ALA A 147 1.00 11.40 -17.90
CA ALA A 147 0.80 10.82 -19.22
C ALA A 147 -0.39 9.85 -19.24
N LEU A 148 -0.60 9.10 -18.15
CA LEU A 148 -1.74 8.20 -18.03
C LEU A 148 -3.05 8.95 -17.83
N ASP A 149 -3.06 10.00 -17.00
CA ASP A 149 -4.25 10.80 -16.75
C ASP A 149 -4.75 11.46 -18.05
N HIS A 150 -3.84 11.97 -18.88
CA HIS A 150 -4.17 12.46 -20.21
C HIS A 150 -4.82 11.40 -21.11
N LEU A 151 -4.31 10.16 -21.09
CA LEU A 151 -4.88 9.06 -21.88
C LEU A 151 -6.26 8.64 -21.37
N LEU A 152 -6.46 8.64 -20.05
CA LEU A 152 -7.76 8.36 -19.43
C LEU A 152 -8.78 9.42 -19.82
N ASP A 153 -8.40 10.70 -19.87
CA ASP A 153 -9.27 11.77 -20.32
C ASP A 153 -9.67 11.64 -21.78
N VAL A 154 -8.72 11.32 -22.66
CA VAL A 154 -9.00 11.04 -24.08
C VAL A 154 -9.99 9.87 -24.20
N ALA A 155 -9.80 8.80 -23.42
CA ALA A 155 -10.71 7.66 -23.42
C ALA A 155 -12.11 8.01 -22.94
N ARG A 156 -12.23 8.79 -21.85
CA ARG A 156 -13.51 9.28 -21.31
C ARG A 156 -14.24 10.14 -22.35
N GLN A 157 -13.55 11.08 -22.98
CA GLN A 157 -14.12 11.93 -24.03
C GLN A 157 -14.61 11.12 -25.23
N ARG A 158 -13.85 10.12 -25.69
CA ARG A 158 -14.25 9.23 -26.79
C ARG A 158 -15.47 8.38 -26.41
N ARG A 159 -15.55 7.87 -25.18
CA ARG A 159 -16.71 7.13 -24.68
C ARG A 159 -17.97 8.00 -24.63
N SER A 160 -17.85 9.23 -24.15
CA SER A 160 -18.97 10.19 -24.11
C SER A 160 -19.49 10.54 -25.51
N ARG A 161 -18.61 10.67 -26.50
CA ARG A 161 -19.00 10.92 -27.90
C ARG A 161 -19.64 9.71 -28.61
N ARG A 162 -19.42 8.48 -28.10
CA ARG A 162 -19.94 7.23 -28.67
C ARG A 162 -21.24 6.73 -28.03
N ARG A 163 -21.78 7.41 -27.01
CA ARG A 163 -23.14 7.17 -26.49
C ARG A 163 -24.11 8.12 -27.21
N PRO A 164 -24.78 7.73 -28.31
CA PRO A 164 -25.94 8.46 -28.78
C PRO A 164 -27.13 8.17 -27.86
N SER A 165 -27.95 9.21 -27.67
CA SER A 165 -29.25 9.19 -27.01
C SER A 165 -30.21 8.15 -27.58
#